data_AF-A0A0L7KRL3-F1
#
_entry.id   AF-A0A0L7KRL3-F1
#
_cell.length_a   1.000
_cell.length_b   1.000
_cell.length_c   1.000
_cell.angle_alpha   90.00
_cell.angle_beta   90.00
_cell.angle_gamma   90.00
#
_symmetry.space_group_name_H-M   'P 1'
#
loop_
_entity.id
_entity.type
_entity.pdbx_description
1 polymer ?
#
loop_
_entity_poly.entity_id
_entity_poly.type
_entity_poly.pdbx_seq_one_letter_code
_entity_poly.pdbx_strand_id
1 'polypeptide(L)'
;MPCESCAVQFSVFKRKRVCYECERYYCSGCLRRGGGAMCAPCRVLATRPLSRSSIAHLKVRDLQCFLQRQNVSTRGCVEKDELLSLCVSHVNSAAYRRRGARSASGAFTLKGFTSNINEQTFALYKYVA
;
A
#
# COMPACT_ATOMS: atom_id res chain seq x y z
N MET A 1 -5.85 -13.63 6.70
CA MET A 1 -4.92 -13.23 5.61
C MET A 1 -3.57 -12.89 6.22
N PRO A 2 -2.47 -13.55 5.78
CA PRO A 2 -1.12 -13.29 6.27
C PRO A 2 -0.49 -12.03 5.64
N CYS A 3 0.72 -11.67 6.06
CA CYS A 3 1.51 -10.61 5.44
C CYS A 3 1.86 -10.94 3.99
N GLU A 4 1.59 -10.03 3.06
CA GLU A 4 1.88 -10.22 1.62
C GLU A 4 3.37 -10.39 1.29
N SER A 5 4.26 -9.83 2.12
CA SER A 5 5.70 -9.83 1.85
C SER A 5 6.44 -11.01 2.47
N CYS A 6 6.05 -11.45 3.68
CA CYS A 6 6.75 -12.51 4.40
C CYS A 6 5.86 -13.70 4.78
N ALA A 7 4.60 -13.73 4.32
CA ALA A 7 3.61 -14.77 4.57
C ALA A 7 3.32 -15.06 6.06
N VAL A 8 3.80 -14.23 6.99
CA VAL A 8 3.58 -14.44 8.42
C VAL A 8 2.14 -14.20 8.81
N GLN A 9 1.61 -15.01 9.71
CA GLN A 9 0.32 -14.77 10.34
C GLN A 9 0.40 -13.54 11.27
N PHE A 10 -0.64 -12.73 11.24
CA PHE A 10 -0.77 -11.60 12.14
C PHE A 10 -1.06 -12.09 13.56
N SER A 11 -0.42 -11.48 14.55
CA SER A 11 -0.63 -11.76 15.96
C SER A 11 -0.51 -10.46 16.76
N VAL A 12 -0.75 -10.51 18.08
CA VAL A 12 -0.61 -9.34 18.97
C VAL A 12 0.79 -8.72 18.86
N PHE A 13 1.83 -9.56 18.74
CA PHE A 13 3.22 -9.14 18.54
C PHE A 13 3.51 -8.71 17.10
N LYS A 14 2.82 -9.29 16.11
CA LYS A 14 2.96 -8.97 14.67
C LYS A 14 1.72 -8.22 14.17
N ARG A 15 1.62 -6.96 14.57
CA ARG A 15 0.47 -6.09 14.22
C ARG A 15 0.31 -5.95 12.71
N LYS A 16 -0.93 -6.14 12.28
CA LYS A 16 -1.40 -5.94 10.90
C LYS A 16 -1.41 -4.45 10.54
N ARG A 17 -0.83 -4.10 9.41
CA ARG A 17 -0.82 -2.74 8.84
C ARG A 17 -1.25 -2.79 7.38
N VAL A 18 -1.73 -1.67 6.85
CA VAL A 18 -2.24 -1.56 5.48
C VAL A 18 -1.34 -0.60 4.71
N CYS A 19 -0.93 -0.96 3.49
CA CYS A 19 -0.28 -0.01 2.59
C CYS A 19 -1.32 0.96 2.01
N TYR A 20 -1.08 2.27 2.06
CA TYR A 20 -2.08 3.24 1.57
C TYR A 20 -2.31 3.19 0.05
N GLU A 21 -1.35 2.67 -0.72
CA GLU A 21 -1.41 2.70 -2.19
C GLU A 21 -2.10 1.44 -2.75
N CYS A 22 -1.74 0.25 -2.27
CA CYS A 22 -2.36 -1.01 -2.73
C CYS A 22 -3.44 -1.57 -1.78
N GLU A 23 -3.59 -1.00 -0.59
CA GLU A 23 -4.51 -1.42 0.48
C GLU A 23 -4.36 -2.88 0.92
N ARG A 24 -3.23 -3.50 0.61
CA ARG A 24 -2.91 -4.85 1.09
C ARG A 24 -2.31 -4.85 2.49
N TYR A 25 -2.33 -6.02 3.12
CA TYR A 25 -1.89 -6.21 4.49
C TYR A 25 -0.43 -6.60 4.61
N TYR A 26 0.30 -5.90 5.48
CA TYR A 26 1.71 -6.11 5.77
C TYR A 26 1.93 -6.13 7.29
N CYS A 27 2.97 -6.84 7.74
CA CYS A 27 3.42 -6.71 9.12
C CYS A 27 4.18 -5.39 9.31
N SER A 28 4.28 -4.92 10.56
CA SER A 28 5.02 -3.70 10.92
C SER A 28 6.46 -3.68 10.37
N GLY A 29 7.16 -4.82 10.39
CA GLY A 29 8.52 -4.94 9.86
C GLY A 29 8.59 -4.74 8.34
N CYS A 30 7.73 -5.42 7.58
CA CYS A 30 7.68 -5.29 6.12
C CYS A 30 7.27 -3.88 5.69
N LEU A 31 6.35 -3.23 6.41
CA LEU A 31 5.92 -1.87 6.09
C LEU A 31 6.96 -0.82 6.49
N ARG A 32 7.69 -1.01 7.60
CA ARG A 32 8.82 -0.14 7.98
C ARG A 32 9.91 -0.10 6.91
N ARG A 33 10.26 -1.24 6.31
CA ARG A 33 11.23 -1.31 5.20
C ARG A 33 10.80 -0.50 3.96
N GLY A 34 9.49 -0.31 3.76
CA GLY A 34 8.92 0.49 2.67
C GLY A 34 8.66 1.96 3.01
N GLY A 35 9.11 2.47 4.16
CA GLY A 35 8.89 3.86 4.58
C GLY A 35 7.68 4.06 5.50
N GLY A 36 7.20 3.00 6.17
CA GLY A 36 6.25 3.08 7.29
C GLY A 36 4.78 3.13 6.89
N ALA A 37 4.43 3.71 5.74
CA ALA A 37 3.06 3.79 5.24
C ALA A 37 2.86 3.15 3.86
N MET A 38 3.93 2.90 3.11
CA MET A 38 3.93 2.18 1.83
C MET A 38 4.66 0.85 1.95
N CYS A 39 4.22 -0.14 1.17
CA CYS A 39 5.02 -1.34 0.96
C CYS A 39 6.16 -1.06 -0.04
N ALA A 40 7.21 -1.89 0.01
CA ALA A 40 8.36 -1.72 -0.87
C ALA A 40 8.00 -1.72 -2.37
N PRO A 41 7.14 -2.63 -2.90
CA PRO A 41 6.75 -2.59 -4.31
C PRO A 41 6.07 -1.27 -4.73
N CYS A 42 5.09 -0.80 -3.95
CA CYS A 42 4.40 0.46 -4.25
C CYS A 42 5.33 1.67 -4.15
N ARG A 43 6.31 1.64 -3.25
CA ARG A 43 7.32 2.70 -3.15
C ARG A 43 8.17 2.80 -4.41
N VAL A 44 8.62 1.65 -4.94
CA VAL A 44 9.36 1.62 -6.21
C VAL A 44 8.47 2.11 -7.35
N LEU A 45 7.24 1.59 -7.46
CA LEU A 45 6.26 1.98 -8.48
C LEU A 45 5.86 3.46 -8.43
N ALA A 46 5.95 4.12 -7.28
CA ALA A 46 5.63 5.54 -7.14
C ALA A 46 6.82 6.49 -7.38
N THR A 47 7.99 5.96 -7.73
CA THR A 47 9.18 6.76 -8.04
C THR A 47 9.00 7.48 -9.38
N ARG A 48 9.43 8.75 -9.46
CA ARG A 48 9.36 9.56 -10.68
C ARG A 48 10.74 10.11 -11.06
N PRO A 49 11.17 9.98 -12.34
CA PRO A 49 10.55 9.17 -13.39
C PRO A 49 10.66 7.66 -13.08
N LEU A 50 9.60 6.91 -13.38
CA LEU A 50 9.60 5.46 -13.24
C LEU A 50 10.35 4.85 -14.43
N SER A 51 11.35 4.03 -14.17
CA SER A 51 12.08 3.29 -15.19
C SER A 51 11.62 1.83 -15.24
N ARG A 52 11.47 1.28 -16.46
CA ARG A 52 11.10 -0.14 -16.66
C ARG A 52 12.03 -1.10 -15.91
N SER A 53 13.34 -0.85 -15.96
CA SER A 53 14.36 -1.67 -15.29
C SER A 53 14.20 -1.69 -13.77
N SER A 54 13.74 -0.59 -13.15
CA SER A 54 13.51 -0.51 -11.71
C SER A 54 12.33 -1.35 -11.23
N ILE A 55 11.34 -1.64 -12.08
CA ILE A 55 10.15 -2.42 -11.70
C ILE A 55 10.13 -3.81 -12.33
N ALA A 56 11.07 -4.12 -13.24
CA ALA A 56 11.17 -5.42 -13.90
C ALA A 56 11.36 -6.59 -12.94
N HIS A 57 11.96 -6.38 -11.77
CA HIS A 57 12.15 -7.42 -10.75
C HIS A 57 10.88 -7.69 -9.91
N LEU A 58 9.83 -6.86 -10.02
CA LEU A 58 8.59 -7.05 -9.28
C LEU A 58 7.75 -8.20 -9.86
N LYS A 59 6.89 -8.77 -9.01
CA LYS A 59 5.97 -9.84 -9.39
C LYS A 59 4.83 -9.28 -10.24
N VAL A 60 4.39 -10.06 -11.24
CA VAL A 60 3.23 -9.73 -12.10
C VAL A 60 1.99 -9.38 -11.28
N ARG A 61 1.70 -10.16 -10.22
CA ARG A 61 0.59 -9.92 -9.29
C ARG A 61 0.64 -8.55 -8.60
N ASP A 62 1.84 -8.04 -8.32
CA ASP A 62 2.00 -6.75 -7.64
C ASP A 62 1.79 -5.59 -8.61
N LEU A 63 2.30 -5.73 -9.85
CA LEU A 63 2.06 -4.77 -10.93
C LEU A 63 0.56 -4.65 -11.25
N GLN A 64 -0.10 -5.78 -11.47
CA GLN A 64 -1.54 -5.81 -11.77
C GLN A 64 -2.37 -5.19 -10.66
N CYS A 65 -2.06 -5.51 -9.39
CA CYS A 65 -2.80 -4.96 -8.27
C CYS A 65 -2.58 -3.46 -8.10
N PHE A 66 -1.38 -2.96 -8.37
CA PHE A 66 -1.13 -1.52 -8.38
C PHE A 66 -1.96 -0.82 -9.46
N LEU A 67 -1.95 -1.34 -10.69
CA LEU A 67 -2.71 -0.79 -11.82
C LEU A 67 -4.22 -0.81 -11.57
N GLN A 68 -4.75 -1.95 -11.11
CA GLN A 68 -6.16 -2.09 -10.76
C GLN A 68 -6.58 -1.09 -9.68
N ARG A 69 -5.72 -0.86 -8.68
CA ARG A 69 -5.98 0.15 -7.66
C ARG A 69 -6.06 1.53 -8.29
N GLN A 70 -5.15 1.89 -9.20
CA GLN A 70 -5.18 3.14 -9.97
C GLN A 70 -6.33 3.25 -10.99
N ASN A 71 -7.30 2.33 -10.97
CA ASN A 71 -8.38 2.26 -11.96
C ASN A 71 -7.86 2.11 -13.40
N VAL A 72 -6.67 1.51 -13.55
CA VAL A 72 -6.10 1.18 -14.85
C VAL A 72 -6.42 -0.28 -15.15
N SER A 73 -7.20 -0.50 -16.20
CA SER A 73 -7.52 -1.84 -16.67
C SER A 73 -6.28 -2.49 -17.26
N THR A 74 -6.00 -3.72 -16.85
CA THR A 74 -4.98 -4.59 -17.45
C THR A 74 -5.59 -5.57 -18.47
N ARG A 75 -6.84 -5.33 -18.91
CA ARG A 75 -7.50 -6.16 -19.93
C ARG A 75 -6.76 -6.01 -21.26
N GLY A 76 -6.10 -7.07 -21.70
CA GLY A 76 -5.28 -7.10 -22.92
C GLY A 76 -3.79 -7.23 -22.68
N CYS A 77 -3.30 -7.10 -21.43
CA CYS A 77 -1.89 -7.35 -21.12
C CYS A 77 -1.67 -8.86 -20.91
N VAL A 78 -1.04 -9.51 -21.88
CA VAL A 78 -0.70 -10.94 -21.83
C VAL A 78 0.73 -11.12 -21.32
N GLU A 79 1.61 -10.19 -21.66
CA GLU A 79 3.02 -10.24 -21.29
C GLU A 79 3.36 -9.38 -20.07
N LYS A 80 4.39 -9.79 -19.34
CA LYS A 80 4.92 -8.98 -18.22
C LYS A 80 5.43 -7.63 -18.73
N ASP A 81 6.04 -7.59 -19.91
CA ASP A 81 6.64 -6.36 -20.45
C ASP A 81 5.58 -5.29 -20.76
N GLU A 82 4.42 -5.71 -21.28
CA GLU A 82 3.26 -4.85 -21.49
C GLU A 82 2.81 -4.20 -20.18
N LEU A 83 2.71 -4.97 -19.09
CA LEU A 83 2.37 -4.45 -17.76
C LEU A 83 3.41 -3.45 -17.24
N LEU A 84 4.70 -3.73 -17.42
CA LEU A 84 5.76 -2.82 -17.00
C LEU A 84 5.66 -1.49 -17.75
N SER A 85 5.39 -1.54 -19.04
CA SER A 85 5.31 -0.35 -19.88
C SER A 85 4.05 0.47 -19.64
N LEU A 86 2.94 -0.20 -19.35
CA LEU A 86 1.71 0.43 -18.87
C LEU A 86 1.94 1.15 -17.53
N CYS A 87 2.63 0.52 -16.57
CA CYS A 87 3.02 1.15 -15.30
C CYS A 87 3.87 2.40 -15.53
N VAL A 88 4.91 2.31 -16.36
CA VAL A 88 5.80 3.43 -16.66
C VAL A 88 5.05 4.58 -17.31
N SER A 89 4.23 4.30 -18.32
CA SER A 89 3.40 5.30 -19.01
C SER A 89 2.42 5.98 -18.04
N HIS A 90 1.75 5.20 -17.19
CA HIS A 90 0.78 5.73 -16.23
C HIS A 90 1.45 6.59 -15.14
N VAL A 91 2.53 6.12 -14.52
CA VAL A 91 3.18 6.83 -13.39
C VAL A 91 3.92 8.08 -13.84
N ASN A 92 4.52 8.05 -15.04
CA ASN A 92 5.18 9.20 -15.64
C ASN A 92 4.18 10.20 -16.23
N SER A 93 2.95 9.78 -16.52
CA SER A 93 1.87 10.69 -16.86
C SER A 93 1.53 11.63 -15.69
N ALA A 94 1.22 12.88 -16.02
CA ALA A 94 0.74 13.88 -15.06
C ALA A 94 -0.57 13.45 -14.37
N ALA A 95 -1.32 12.52 -14.99
CA ALA A 95 -2.56 11.98 -14.44
C ALA A 95 -2.34 11.12 -13.18
N TYR A 96 -1.18 10.49 -13.02
CA TYR A 96 -0.90 9.73 -11.81
C TYR A 96 -0.80 10.69 -10.62
N ARG A 97 -1.74 10.56 -9.71
CA ARG A 97 -1.64 11.17 -8.38
C ARG A 97 -1.33 10.03 -7.43
N ARG A 98 -0.19 10.11 -6.74
CA ARG A 98 0.02 9.28 -5.54
C ARG A 98 -1.24 9.45 -4.71
N ARG A 99 -1.96 8.36 -4.41
CA ARG A 99 -3.01 8.43 -3.40
C ARG A 99 -2.27 8.74 -2.13
N GLY A 100 -2.21 10.02 -1.75
CA GLY A 100 -1.52 10.40 -0.53
C GLY A 100 -2.01 9.49 0.58
N ALA A 101 -1.10 9.06 1.47
CA ALA A 101 -1.50 8.72 2.82
C ALA A 101 -2.46 9.83 3.22
N ARG A 102 -3.72 9.51 3.47
CA ARG A 102 -4.80 10.46 3.68
C ARG A 102 -4.32 11.45 4.74
N SER A 103 -3.67 12.52 4.31
CA SER A 103 -3.37 13.63 5.19
C SER A 103 -4.75 14.16 5.44
N ALA A 104 -5.18 14.04 6.69
CA ALA A 104 -6.31 14.76 7.22
C ALA A 104 -6.00 16.27 7.15
N SER A 105 -5.82 16.80 5.94
CA SER A 105 -5.73 18.20 5.59
C SER A 105 -7.12 18.66 5.13
N GLY A 106 -8.15 18.20 5.84
CA GLY A 106 -9.36 18.99 6.04
C GLY A 106 -9.13 19.71 7.37
N ALA A 107 -8.86 21.00 7.30
CA ALA A 107 -8.71 21.83 8.48
C ALA A 107 -10.04 21.90 9.24
N PHE A 108 -10.32 20.97 10.16
CA PHE A 108 -11.18 21.19 11.31
C PHE A 108 -10.77 20.26 12.47
N THR A 109 -10.28 20.89 13.54
CA THR A 109 -10.29 20.43 14.94
C THR A 109 -9.28 19.35 15.35
N LEU A 110 -8.34 19.78 16.20
CA LEU A 110 -7.54 18.95 17.09
C LEU A 110 -8.39 17.86 17.77
N LYS A 111 -8.13 16.60 17.43
CA LYS A 111 -8.11 15.49 18.39
C LYS A 111 -7.33 14.32 17.80
N GLY A 112 -6.36 13.88 18.59
CA GLY A 112 -5.28 13.01 18.17
C GLY A 112 -5.73 11.67 17.60
N PHE A 113 -4.95 11.18 16.63
CA PHE A 113 -4.90 9.77 16.29
C PHE A 113 -3.45 9.37 16.01
N THR A 114 -2.63 9.32 17.06
CA THR A 114 -1.50 8.41 17.07
C THR A 114 -2.09 7.00 17.11
N SER A 115 -2.31 6.41 15.92
CA SER A 115 -2.85 5.04 15.79
C SER A 115 -1.80 4.00 16.20
N ASN A 116 -1.58 3.93 17.51
CA ASN A 116 -1.01 2.82 18.23
C ASN A 116 -2.14 1.79 18.41
N ILE A 117 -2.19 0.79 17.52
CA ILE A 117 -3.18 -0.28 17.55
C ILE A 117 -2.82 -1.29 18.66
N ASN A 118 -2.75 -0.84 19.91
CA ASN A 118 -2.79 -1.71 21.10
C ASN A 118 -3.97 -1.38 22.03
N GLU A 119 -4.91 -0.56 21.57
CA GLU A 119 -6.02 -0.06 22.40
C GLU A 119 -7.38 -0.48 21.84
N GLN A 120 -7.49 -1.72 21.35
CA GLN A 120 -8.80 -2.33 21.04
C GLN A 120 -9.31 -3.25 22.16
N THR A 121 -8.59 -3.37 23.28
CA THR A 121 -8.95 -4.26 24.40
C THR A 121 -9.66 -3.56 25.57
N PHE A 122 -9.81 -2.23 25.58
CA PHE A 122 -10.48 -1.53 26.70
C PHE A 122 -11.87 -0.96 26.37
N ALA A 123 -12.33 -1.01 25.12
CA ALA A 123 -13.60 -0.39 24.73
C ALA A 123 -14.84 -1.28 24.93
N LEU A 124 -14.68 -2.58 25.27
CA LEU A 124 -15.81 -3.50 25.44
C LEU A 124 -16.23 -3.76 26.90
N TYR A 125 -15.51 -3.23 27.90
CA TYR A 125 -15.88 -3.38 29.32
C TYR A 125 -16.75 -2.24 29.87
N LYS A 126 -17.14 -1.27 29.03
CA LYS A 126 -17.94 -0.11 29.47
C LYS A 126 -19.37 -0.07 28.95
N TYR A 127 -19.83 -1.14 28.27
CA TYR A 127 -21.18 -1.26 27.70
C TYR A 127 -21.94 -2.51 28.14
N VAL A 128 -21.59 -3.07 29.30
CA VAL A 128 -22.48 -3.98 30.03
C VAL A 128 -22.53 -3.47 31.46
N ALA A 129 -23.36 -2.44 31.64
CA ALA A 129 -24.12 -2.28 32.87
C ALA A 129 -25.33 -3.21 32.76
#